data_AF-A0A7W4Z065-F1
#
_entry.id   AF-A0A7W4Z065-F1
#
_cell.length_a   1.000
_cell.length_b   1.000
_cell.length_c   1.000
_cell.angle_alpha   90.00
_cell.angle_beta   90.00
_cell.angle_gamma   90.00
#
_symmetry.space_group_name_H-M   'P 1'
#
loop_
_entity.id
_entity.type
_entity.pdbx_description
1 polymer ?
#
loop_
_entity_poly.entity_id
_entity_poly.type
_entity_poly.pdbx_seq_one_letter_code
_entity_poly.pdbx_strand_id
1 'polypeptide(L)'
;MSMLVAEGLEKHFRIDHGGWQKSSVLVRAVSEVSFAVERGEVMTIVGESGCGKSTVARMLVGLVEPTRGTIAVDGVELRPERTARDRRLIQLVAQNPWSAFNRRRTLGHSLAQPLLVNKVETDRRQRRARIEEMVERVGLSAAHLASRPSDVSGGELARAALARALLLSPKVLVLDEPTASLDASVKATVIDLLRELRADLDLSIVLITHEIDVARMIADRAAVMYLGRLVESGAAELVLRRPSHPYTRMLLDSVPDPDPDHRELAAAKGEVPSSAAAPHGCAYHPRCHLASDECGQERPELLQHAGVEVACHRILDVGMPLLMPGSLPEDRPEPAVAPDPPADCARDTPTVDLPHPQADVTDRLEVR
;
A
#
# COMPACT_ATOMS: atom_id res chain seq x y z
N MET A 1 -6.52 -22.64 7.04
CA MET A 1 -6.12 -22.15 8.38
C MET A 1 -5.36 -20.87 8.14
N SER A 2 -5.88 -19.76 8.66
CA SER A 2 -5.34 -18.44 8.40
C SER A 2 -3.94 -18.27 8.99
N MET A 3 -2.98 -17.92 8.14
CA MET A 3 -1.60 -17.63 8.53
C MET A 3 -1.49 -16.26 9.21
N LEU A 4 -2.22 -15.27 8.70
CA LEU A 4 -2.28 -13.91 9.23
C LEU A 4 -3.74 -13.51 9.39
N VAL A 5 -4.08 -12.89 10.51
CA VAL A 5 -5.38 -12.27 10.74
C VAL A 5 -5.15 -10.86 11.24
N ALA A 6 -5.78 -9.89 10.60
CA ALA A 6 -5.85 -8.49 10.99
C ALA A 6 -7.32 -8.15 11.26
N GLU A 7 -7.65 -7.74 12.47
CA GLU A 7 -9.03 -7.47 12.89
C GLU A 7 -9.18 -6.02 13.35
N GLY A 8 -10.09 -5.29 12.70
CA GLY A 8 -10.49 -3.94 13.11
C GLY A 8 -9.34 -2.94 13.21
N LEU A 9 -8.34 -3.03 12.31
CA LEU A 9 -7.18 -2.16 12.37
C LEU A 9 -7.57 -0.69 12.16
N GLU A 10 -7.22 0.14 13.13
CA GLU A 10 -7.32 1.60 13.04
C GLU A 10 -5.97 2.25 13.27
N LYS A 11 -5.69 3.33 12.54
CA LYS A 11 -4.56 4.20 12.84
C LYS A 11 -4.90 5.66 12.64
N HIS A 12 -4.75 6.42 13.71
CA HIS A 12 -4.88 7.88 13.70
C HIS A 12 -3.51 8.54 13.91
N PHE A 13 -3.21 9.55 13.11
CA PHE A 13 -2.04 10.41 13.27
C PHE A 13 -2.48 11.81 13.67
N ARG A 14 -1.78 12.41 14.64
CA ARG A 14 -1.95 13.82 14.97
C ARG A 14 -0.89 14.59 14.20
N ILE A 15 -1.30 15.51 13.35
CA ILE A 15 -0.42 16.42 12.63
C ILE A 15 -0.57 17.78 13.28
N ASP A 16 0.51 18.27 13.88
CA ASP A 16 0.56 19.61 14.45
C ASP A 16 1.01 20.59 13.36
N HIS A 17 0.22 21.64 13.11
CA HIS A 17 0.67 22.73 12.24
C HIS A 17 1.53 23.71 13.06
N GLY A 18 2.80 23.84 12.69
CA GLY A 18 3.72 24.81 13.27
C GLY A 18 3.38 26.24 12.83
N GLY A 19 2.85 27.04 13.75
CA GLY A 19 2.54 28.46 13.59
C GLY A 19 2.09 29.08 14.92
N TRP A 20 1.85 30.40 14.95
CA TRP A 20 1.43 31.13 16.15
C TRP A 20 0.10 30.63 16.73
N GLN A 21 -0.71 29.91 15.95
CA GLN A 21 -1.87 29.13 16.41
C GLN A 21 -1.54 27.63 16.39
N LYS A 22 -1.48 27.01 17.57
CA LYS A 22 -1.40 25.55 17.71
C LYS A 22 -2.74 24.93 17.32
N SER A 23 -2.87 24.52 16.05
CA SER A 23 -3.94 23.64 15.60
C SER A 23 -3.37 22.26 15.30
N SER A 24 -4.03 21.21 15.78
CA SER A 24 -3.68 19.82 15.51
C SER A 24 -4.79 19.17 14.70
N VAL A 25 -4.47 18.61 13.54
CA VAL A 25 -5.42 17.90 12.68
C VAL A 25 -5.26 16.40 12.93
N LEU A 26 -6.39 15.72 13.15
CA LEU A 26 -6.41 14.26 13.31
C LEU A 26 -6.63 13.61 11.95
N VAL A 27 -5.62 12.90 11.45
CA VAL A 27 -5.69 12.16 10.19
C VAL A 27 -6.00 10.70 10.47
N ARG A 28 -7.11 10.20 9.92
CA ARG A 28 -7.48 8.78 10.01
C ARG A 28 -6.88 8.02 8.84
N ALA A 29 -5.66 7.51 9.02
CA ALA A 29 -4.93 6.82 7.95
C ALA A 29 -5.47 5.43 7.65
N VAL A 30 -5.97 4.73 8.68
CA VAL A 30 -6.62 3.41 8.56
C VAL A 30 -7.82 3.40 9.47
N SER A 31 -8.95 2.85 9.02
CA SER A 31 -10.21 2.81 9.74
C SER A 31 -10.88 1.44 9.55
N GLU A 32 -10.94 0.65 10.63
CA GLU A 32 -11.68 -0.63 10.69
C GLU A 32 -11.30 -1.63 9.59
N VAL A 33 -10.01 -1.70 9.24
CA VAL A 33 -9.53 -2.65 8.22
C VAL A 33 -9.40 -4.04 8.83
N SER A 34 -10.16 -5.00 8.29
CA SER A 34 -10.10 -6.40 8.68
C SER A 34 -9.84 -7.29 7.48
N PHE A 35 -8.94 -8.25 7.60
CA PHE A 35 -8.68 -9.27 6.59
C PHE A 35 -7.90 -10.45 7.17
N ALA A 36 -7.94 -11.58 6.46
CA ALA A 36 -7.16 -12.77 6.77
C ALA A 36 -6.43 -13.26 5.53
N VAL A 37 -5.23 -13.80 5.73
CA VAL A 37 -4.40 -14.44 4.70
C VAL A 37 -4.22 -15.89 5.08
N GLU A 38 -4.60 -16.79 4.20
CA GLU A 38 -4.40 -18.22 4.36
C GLU A 38 -2.94 -18.62 4.17
N ARG A 39 -2.57 -19.80 4.67
CA ARG A 39 -1.22 -20.35 4.47
C ARG A 39 -0.92 -20.51 2.99
N GLY A 40 0.23 -19.98 2.58
CA GLY A 40 0.68 -20.04 1.20
C GLY A 40 -0.16 -19.18 0.25
N GLU A 41 -1.03 -18.30 0.76
CA GLU A 41 -1.86 -17.40 -0.04
C GLU A 41 -1.12 -16.07 -0.33
N VAL A 42 -1.39 -15.50 -1.51
CA VAL A 42 -1.03 -14.14 -1.87
C VAL A 42 -2.28 -13.28 -1.79
N MET A 43 -2.35 -12.46 -0.74
CA MET A 43 -3.35 -11.41 -0.61
C MET A 43 -2.79 -10.09 -1.12
N THR A 44 -3.50 -9.44 -2.04
CA THR A 44 -3.17 -8.08 -2.49
C THR A 44 -4.03 -7.03 -1.83
N ILE A 45 -3.43 -5.88 -1.51
CA ILE A 45 -4.14 -4.67 -1.10
C ILE A 45 -3.84 -3.59 -2.14
N VAL A 46 -4.86 -3.20 -2.90
CA VAL A 46 -4.75 -2.24 -4.00
C VAL A 46 -5.48 -0.93 -3.69
N GLY A 47 -5.05 0.16 -4.30
CA GLY A 47 -5.71 1.47 -4.17
C GLY A 47 -4.78 2.62 -4.56
N GLU A 48 -5.34 3.81 -4.74
CA GLU A 48 -4.57 5.03 -5.07
C GLU A 48 -3.52 5.39 -4.00
N SER A 49 -2.51 6.17 -4.39
CA SER A 49 -1.50 6.68 -3.44
C SER A 49 -2.15 7.47 -2.30
N GLY A 50 -1.60 7.33 -1.09
CA GLY A 50 -2.11 8.03 0.10
C GLY A 50 -3.35 7.42 0.77
N CYS A 51 -3.91 6.31 0.26
CA CYS A 51 -5.12 5.71 0.84
C CYS A 51 -4.92 4.93 2.15
N GLY A 52 -3.69 4.79 2.67
CA GLY A 52 -3.42 4.10 3.95
C GLY A 52 -2.70 2.75 3.84
N LYS A 53 -2.53 2.21 2.63
CA LYS A 53 -1.80 0.97 2.28
C LYS A 53 -0.49 0.75 3.05
N SER A 54 0.50 1.64 2.90
CA SER A 54 1.80 1.50 3.58
C SER A 54 1.70 1.63 5.11
N THR A 55 0.64 2.27 5.63
CA THR A 55 0.37 2.28 7.07
C THR A 55 -0.06 0.89 7.55
N VAL A 56 -0.92 0.20 6.79
CA VAL A 56 -1.26 -1.21 7.04
C VAL A 56 0.01 -2.07 7.01
N ALA A 57 0.86 -1.93 5.99
CA ALA A 57 2.12 -2.68 5.88
C ALA A 57 2.96 -2.57 7.17
N ARG A 58 3.14 -1.33 7.64
CA ARG A 58 3.94 -1.02 8.83
C ARG A 58 3.30 -1.51 10.12
N MET A 59 1.97 -1.55 10.20
CA MET A 59 1.26 -2.13 11.34
C MET A 59 1.47 -3.65 11.41
N LEU A 60 1.35 -4.35 10.28
CA LEU A 60 1.57 -5.80 10.21
C LEU A 60 2.94 -6.18 10.78
N VAL A 61 4.00 -5.51 10.35
CA VAL A 61 5.38 -5.80 10.80
C VAL A 61 5.72 -5.21 12.18
N GLY A 62 4.82 -4.46 12.80
CA GLY A 62 5.01 -3.81 14.11
C GLY A 62 5.97 -2.62 14.10
N LEU A 63 6.10 -1.92 12.98
CA LEU A 63 6.80 -0.63 12.89
C LEU A 63 5.90 0.54 13.29
N VAL A 64 4.58 0.37 13.17
CA VAL A 64 3.56 1.32 13.63
C VAL A 64 2.58 0.55 14.50
N GLU A 65 2.33 1.01 15.71
CA GLU A 65 1.31 0.42 16.57
C GLU A 65 -0.09 0.82 16.10
N PRO A 66 -1.03 -0.13 15.94
CA PRO A 66 -2.45 0.20 15.70
C PRO A 66 -3.02 1.04 16.84
N THR A 67 -3.85 2.03 16.53
CA THR A 67 -4.65 2.73 17.55
C THR A 67 -5.72 1.82 18.13
N ARG A 68 -6.28 0.94 17.29
CA ARG A 68 -7.21 -0.14 17.67
C ARG A 68 -7.01 -1.34 16.73
N GLY A 69 -7.58 -2.46 17.12
CA GLY A 69 -7.52 -3.71 16.38
C GLY A 69 -6.36 -4.59 16.79
N THR A 70 -6.38 -5.82 16.30
CA THR A 70 -5.41 -6.86 16.65
C THR A 70 -4.80 -7.46 15.39
N ILE A 71 -3.62 -8.03 15.56
CA ILE A 71 -2.94 -8.79 14.52
C ILE A 71 -2.59 -10.13 15.14
N ALA A 72 -2.83 -11.23 14.45
CA ALA A 72 -2.46 -12.58 14.86
C ALA A 72 -1.73 -13.29 13.73
N VAL A 73 -0.75 -14.13 14.09
CA VAL A 73 -0.02 -14.99 13.14
C VAL A 73 -0.11 -16.42 13.64
N ASP A 74 -0.52 -17.34 12.76
CA ASP A 74 -0.63 -18.77 13.07
C ASP A 74 -1.48 -19.03 14.34
N GLY A 75 -2.58 -18.26 14.46
CA GLY A 75 -3.51 -18.32 15.59
C GLY A 75 -3.03 -17.63 16.87
N VAL A 76 -1.84 -17.00 16.88
CA VAL A 76 -1.29 -16.32 18.06
C VAL A 76 -1.37 -14.81 17.89
N GLU A 77 -2.14 -14.15 18.76
CA GLU A 77 -2.19 -12.69 18.81
C GLU A 77 -0.83 -12.09 19.17
N LEU A 78 -0.48 -11.07 18.42
CA LEU A 78 0.83 -10.48 18.33
C LEU A 78 0.80 -9.18 19.15
N ARG A 79 1.59 -9.08 20.22
CA ARG A 79 1.62 -7.93 21.15
C ARG A 79 2.17 -6.65 20.50
N PRO A 80 1.73 -5.43 20.91
CA PRO A 80 2.30 -4.18 20.41
C PRO A 80 3.84 -4.15 20.45
N GLU A 81 4.43 -4.50 21.60
CA GLU A 81 5.87 -4.64 21.74
C GLU A 81 6.36 -5.97 21.16
N ARG A 82 6.63 -5.98 19.85
CA ARG A 82 7.13 -7.17 19.14
C ARG A 82 8.45 -7.69 19.74
N THR A 83 8.45 -8.95 20.16
CA THR A 83 9.68 -9.65 20.55
C THR A 83 10.58 -9.93 19.34
N ALA A 84 11.82 -10.35 19.58
CA ALA A 84 12.71 -10.79 18.50
C ALA A 84 12.17 -12.03 17.77
N ARG A 85 11.29 -12.83 18.38
CA ARG A 85 10.59 -13.93 17.72
C ARG A 85 9.50 -13.40 16.80
N ASP A 86 8.66 -12.51 17.32
CA ASP A 86 7.53 -11.94 16.57
C ASP A 86 8.00 -11.19 15.32
N ARG A 87 9.09 -10.42 15.45
CA ARG A 87 9.71 -9.71 14.33
C ARG A 87 10.20 -10.64 13.23
N ARG A 88 10.48 -11.92 13.50
CA ARG A 88 10.88 -12.87 12.45
C ARG A 88 9.70 -13.44 11.70
N LEU A 89 8.52 -13.50 12.33
CA LEU A 89 7.33 -14.11 11.72
C LEU A 89 6.87 -13.33 10.49
N ILE A 90 6.99 -12.00 10.54
CA ILE A 90 6.57 -11.09 9.47
C ILE A 90 7.77 -10.23 9.06
N GLN A 91 8.11 -10.22 7.77
CA GLN A 91 9.17 -9.39 7.23
C GLN A 91 8.64 -8.42 6.18
N LEU A 92 9.25 -7.23 6.11
CA LEU A 92 8.86 -6.17 5.18
C LEU A 92 9.93 -6.00 4.10
N VAL A 93 9.51 -6.02 2.84
CA VAL A 93 10.25 -5.44 1.72
C VAL A 93 9.60 -4.09 1.42
N ALA A 94 10.34 -3.01 1.71
CA ALA A 94 9.84 -1.65 1.54
C ALA A 94 9.95 -1.18 0.09
N GLN A 95 9.12 -0.20 -0.26
CA GLN A 95 9.00 0.41 -1.61
C GLN A 95 10.35 0.79 -2.22
N ASN A 96 11.21 1.40 -1.42
CA ASN A 96 12.55 1.76 -1.87
C ASN A 96 13.56 0.71 -1.39
N PRO A 97 14.14 -0.11 -2.28
CA PRO A 97 15.11 -1.14 -1.88
C PRO A 97 16.36 -0.53 -1.24
N TRP A 98 16.72 0.72 -1.58
CA TRP A 98 17.84 1.42 -0.96
C TRP A 98 17.68 1.62 0.54
N SER A 99 16.43 1.72 1.03
CA SER A 99 16.15 1.89 2.47
C SER A 99 16.57 0.67 3.30
N ALA A 100 16.71 -0.50 2.65
CA ALA A 100 17.12 -1.74 3.30
C ALA A 100 18.65 -1.84 3.49
N PHE A 101 19.45 -0.96 2.87
CA PHE A 101 20.90 -1.09 2.80
C PHE A 101 21.66 0.15 3.27
N ASN A 102 22.75 -0.07 4.01
CA ASN A 102 23.72 0.98 4.27
C ASN A 102 24.68 1.10 3.06
N ARG A 103 24.64 2.23 2.36
CA ARG A 103 25.45 2.50 1.15
C ARG A 103 26.97 2.34 1.35
N ARG A 104 27.45 2.44 2.59
CA ARG A 104 28.88 2.31 2.93
C ARG A 104 29.30 0.87 3.23
N ARG A 105 28.36 -0.09 3.20
CA ARG A 105 28.59 -1.51 3.51
C ARG A 105 28.32 -2.36 2.28
N THR A 106 28.92 -3.55 2.23
CA THR A 106 28.64 -4.50 1.16
C THR A 106 27.27 -5.15 1.34
N LEU A 107 26.76 -5.76 0.27
CA LEU A 107 25.54 -6.57 0.34
C LEU A 107 25.69 -7.71 1.35
N GLY A 108 26.82 -8.43 1.34
CA GLY A 108 27.08 -9.51 2.28
C GLY A 108 27.09 -9.08 3.75
N HIS A 109 27.55 -7.85 4.05
CA HIS A 109 27.45 -7.30 5.40
C HIS A 109 25.98 -7.03 5.78
N SER A 110 25.22 -6.42 4.87
CA SER A 110 23.82 -6.05 5.11
C SER A 110 22.91 -7.27 5.25
N LEU A 111 23.19 -8.33 4.49
CA LEU A 111 22.51 -9.63 4.57
C LEU A 111 22.84 -10.39 5.86
N ALA A 112 24.05 -10.25 6.40
CA ALA A 112 24.40 -10.87 7.67
C ALA A 112 23.72 -10.22 8.88
N GLN A 113 23.33 -8.94 8.78
CA GLN A 113 22.84 -8.15 9.91
C GLN A 113 21.52 -8.68 10.52
N PRO A 114 20.47 -9.02 9.75
CA PRO A 114 19.26 -9.62 10.30
C PRO A 114 19.52 -10.88 11.12
N LEU A 115 20.39 -11.77 10.63
CA LEU A 115 20.77 -13.02 11.30
C LEU A 115 21.46 -12.74 12.65
N LEU A 116 22.43 -11.83 12.66
CA LEU A 116 23.18 -11.45 13.86
C LEU A 116 22.31 -10.78 14.92
N VAL A 117 21.50 -9.79 14.53
CA VAL A 117 20.60 -9.06 15.45
C VAL A 117 19.59 -10.00 16.09
N ASN A 118 19.12 -10.98 15.31
CA ASN A 118 18.18 -11.98 15.79
C ASN A 118 18.86 -13.22 16.38
N LYS A 119 20.18 -13.26 16.53
CA LYS A 119 20.90 -14.44 17.08
C LYS A 119 20.52 -15.75 16.35
N VAL A 120 20.34 -15.68 15.03
CA VAL A 120 20.12 -16.81 14.12
C VAL A 120 21.44 -17.09 13.41
N GLU A 121 21.83 -18.36 13.28
CA GLU A 121 23.11 -18.77 12.66
C GLU A 121 24.30 -17.94 13.20
N THR A 122 24.57 -18.04 14.50
CA THR A 122 25.63 -17.25 15.14
C THR A 122 27.03 -17.69 14.68
N ASP A 123 27.19 -18.94 14.26
CA ASP A 123 28.43 -19.42 13.65
C ASP A 123 28.70 -18.71 12.31
N ARG A 124 29.96 -18.30 12.10
CA ARG A 124 30.34 -17.51 10.93
C ARG A 124 30.26 -18.31 9.63
N ARG A 125 30.59 -19.60 9.66
CA ARG A 125 30.60 -20.46 8.47
C ARG A 125 29.17 -20.81 8.07
N GLN A 126 28.33 -21.21 9.02
CA GLN A 126 26.91 -21.49 8.79
C GLN A 126 26.17 -20.25 8.26
N ARG A 127 26.40 -19.09 8.87
CA ARG A 127 25.84 -17.82 8.39
C ARG A 127 26.25 -17.49 6.96
N ARG A 128 27.52 -17.71 6.60
CA ARG A 128 28.00 -17.45 5.23
C ARG A 128 27.27 -18.35 4.24
N ALA A 129 27.21 -19.65 4.51
CA ALA A 129 26.56 -20.62 3.64
C ALA A 129 25.08 -20.29 3.43
N ARG A 130 24.36 -19.95 4.50
CA ARG A 130 22.94 -19.53 4.42
C ARG A 130 22.74 -18.27 3.57
N ILE A 131 23.65 -17.31 3.66
CA ILE A 131 23.60 -16.09 2.85
C ILE A 131 23.83 -16.41 1.39
N GLU A 132 24.85 -17.22 1.07
CA GLU A 132 25.17 -17.63 -0.30
C GLU A 132 24.00 -18.37 -0.93
N GLU A 133 23.42 -19.36 -0.24
CA GLU A 133 22.24 -20.09 -0.69
C GLU A 133 21.05 -19.16 -0.97
N MET A 134 20.76 -18.21 -0.06
CA MET A 134 19.64 -17.30 -0.23
C MET A 134 19.85 -16.32 -1.40
N VAL A 135 21.08 -15.87 -1.61
CA VAL A 135 21.42 -14.97 -2.72
C VAL A 135 21.26 -15.71 -4.06
N GLU A 136 21.67 -16.98 -4.12
CA GLU A 136 21.44 -17.83 -5.30
C GLU A 136 19.96 -18.08 -5.57
N ARG A 137 19.15 -18.34 -4.53
CA ARG A 137 17.69 -18.51 -4.65
C ARG A 137 16.98 -17.27 -5.22
N VAL A 138 17.50 -16.07 -4.97
CA VAL A 138 16.95 -14.84 -5.57
C VAL A 138 17.60 -14.49 -6.92
N GLY A 139 18.31 -15.44 -7.54
CA GLY A 139 18.92 -15.26 -8.85
C GLY A 139 20.12 -14.30 -8.86
N LEU A 140 20.86 -14.21 -7.76
CA LEU A 140 22.12 -13.46 -7.65
C LEU A 140 23.29 -14.43 -7.43
N SER A 141 24.47 -14.08 -7.92
CA SER A 141 25.69 -14.87 -7.64
C SER A 141 26.33 -14.46 -6.32
N ALA A 142 27.06 -15.39 -5.68
CA ALA A 142 27.83 -15.11 -4.46
C ALA A 142 28.85 -13.96 -4.61
N ALA A 143 29.29 -13.65 -5.84
CA ALA A 143 30.17 -12.51 -6.13
C ALA A 143 29.54 -11.16 -5.73
N HIS A 144 28.21 -11.03 -5.82
CA HIS A 144 27.48 -9.82 -5.41
C HIS A 144 27.64 -9.50 -3.92
N LEU A 145 28.01 -10.47 -3.08
CA LEU A 145 28.20 -10.25 -1.65
C LEU A 145 29.35 -9.28 -1.34
N ALA A 146 30.31 -9.14 -2.27
CA ALA A 146 31.41 -8.19 -2.17
C ALA A 146 31.02 -6.78 -2.66
N SER A 147 30.00 -6.68 -3.53
CA SER A 147 29.52 -5.42 -4.09
C SER A 147 28.87 -4.52 -3.04
N ARG A 148 28.94 -3.21 -3.24
CA ARG A 148 28.14 -2.23 -2.50
C ARG A 148 26.79 -2.04 -3.21
N PRO A 149 25.77 -1.48 -2.52
CA PRO A 149 24.49 -1.16 -3.15
C PRO A 149 24.59 -0.27 -4.40
N SER A 150 25.63 0.58 -4.48
CA SER A 150 25.91 1.43 -5.64
C SER A 150 26.42 0.69 -6.87
N ASP A 151 26.89 -0.55 -6.69
CA ASP A 151 27.66 -1.28 -7.71
C ASP A 151 26.79 -2.32 -8.44
N VAL A 152 25.48 -2.35 -8.15
CA VAL A 152 24.51 -3.30 -8.71
C VAL A 152 23.33 -2.56 -9.32
N SER A 153 22.65 -3.20 -10.26
CA SER A 153 21.42 -2.67 -10.85
C SER A 153 20.28 -2.55 -9.84
N GLY A 154 19.27 -1.74 -10.15
CA GLY A 154 18.07 -1.61 -9.31
C GLY A 154 17.33 -2.93 -9.10
N GLY A 155 17.26 -3.77 -10.14
CA GLY A 155 16.67 -5.10 -10.06
C GLY A 155 17.47 -6.05 -9.15
N GLU A 156 18.79 -6.06 -9.26
CA GLU A 156 19.66 -6.85 -8.37
C GLU A 156 19.54 -6.37 -6.91
N LEU A 157 19.45 -5.05 -6.70
CA LEU A 157 19.25 -4.48 -5.36
C LEU A 157 17.89 -4.86 -4.77
N ALA A 158 16.83 -4.89 -5.59
CA ALA A 158 15.51 -5.36 -5.17
C ALA A 158 15.52 -6.84 -4.79
N ARG A 159 16.17 -7.70 -5.59
CA ARG A 159 16.35 -9.13 -5.25
C ARG A 159 17.18 -9.32 -3.99
N ALA A 160 18.23 -8.51 -3.79
CA ALA A 160 19.00 -8.51 -2.55
C ALA A 160 18.14 -8.09 -1.34
N ALA A 161 17.23 -7.13 -1.49
CA ALA A 161 16.31 -6.72 -0.44
C ALA A 161 15.34 -7.86 -0.07
N LEU A 162 14.86 -8.59 -1.07
CA LEU A 162 14.03 -9.79 -0.89
C LEU A 162 14.80 -10.88 -0.14
N ALA A 163 16.03 -11.20 -0.56
CA ALA A 163 16.90 -12.14 0.15
C ALA A 163 17.08 -11.73 1.62
N ARG A 164 17.34 -10.44 1.88
CA ARG A 164 17.51 -9.93 3.24
C ARG A 164 16.31 -10.20 4.14
N ALA A 165 15.09 -10.05 3.62
CA ALA A 165 13.85 -10.34 4.33
C ALA A 165 13.68 -11.86 4.56
N LEU A 166 13.98 -12.68 3.55
CA LEU A 166 13.78 -14.13 3.59
C LEU A 166 14.80 -14.88 4.44
N LEU A 167 15.97 -14.29 4.73
CA LEU A 167 17.01 -14.91 5.55
C LEU A 167 16.53 -15.32 6.94
N LEU A 168 15.50 -14.68 7.49
CA LEU A 168 14.92 -15.03 8.78
C LEU A 168 13.84 -16.12 8.71
N SER A 169 13.59 -16.69 7.53
CA SER A 169 12.53 -17.66 7.26
C SER A 169 11.17 -17.20 7.81
N PRO A 170 10.65 -16.06 7.35
CA PRO A 170 9.35 -15.55 7.80
C PRO A 170 8.22 -16.48 7.38
N LYS A 171 7.12 -16.43 8.14
CA LYS A 171 5.86 -17.08 7.74
C LYS A 171 5.05 -16.19 6.80
N VAL A 172 5.18 -14.88 6.97
CA VAL A 172 4.49 -13.86 6.17
C VAL A 172 5.49 -12.86 5.63
N LEU A 173 5.44 -12.61 4.33
CA LEU A 173 6.19 -11.55 3.68
C LEU A 173 5.25 -10.43 3.27
N VAL A 174 5.50 -9.23 3.79
CA VAL A 174 4.80 -8.00 3.40
C VAL A 174 5.65 -7.28 2.37
N LEU A 175 5.06 -7.00 1.21
CA LEU A 175 5.70 -6.27 0.12
C LEU A 175 4.97 -4.95 -0.06
N ASP A 176 5.62 -3.83 0.24
CA ASP A 176 5.03 -2.49 0.10
C ASP A 176 5.56 -1.85 -1.17
N GLU A 177 4.81 -1.95 -2.27
CA GLU A 177 5.20 -1.44 -3.61
C GLU A 177 6.58 -1.93 -4.11
N PRO A 178 6.84 -3.25 -4.14
CA PRO A 178 8.16 -3.79 -4.45
C PRO A 178 8.63 -3.53 -5.89
N THR A 179 7.71 -3.15 -6.78
CA THR A 179 7.95 -2.99 -8.22
C THR A 179 7.78 -1.57 -8.73
N ALA A 180 7.38 -0.61 -7.88
CA ALA A 180 6.97 0.73 -8.33
C ALA A 180 8.06 1.52 -9.06
N SER A 181 9.34 1.27 -8.72
CA SER A 181 10.48 1.96 -9.34
C SER A 181 11.20 1.13 -10.41
N LEU A 182 10.59 0.04 -10.89
CA LEU A 182 11.22 -0.91 -11.81
C LEU A 182 10.58 -0.85 -13.20
N ASP A 183 11.37 -1.09 -14.25
CA ASP A 183 10.86 -1.23 -15.62
C ASP A 183 9.99 -2.48 -15.76
N ALA A 184 9.04 -2.47 -16.70
CA ALA A 184 8.04 -3.54 -16.87
C ALA A 184 8.64 -4.96 -16.97
N SER A 185 9.75 -5.13 -17.71
CA SER A 185 10.45 -6.42 -17.83
C SER A 185 11.04 -6.91 -16.51
N VAL A 186 11.55 -5.99 -15.69
CA VAL A 186 12.09 -6.29 -14.37
C VAL A 186 10.96 -6.62 -13.39
N LYS A 187 9.81 -5.93 -13.47
CA LYS A 187 8.62 -6.25 -12.66
C LYS A 187 8.20 -7.71 -12.86
N ALA A 188 8.05 -8.15 -14.11
CA ALA A 188 7.68 -9.53 -14.43
C ALA A 188 8.66 -10.54 -13.80
N THR A 189 9.96 -10.26 -13.91
CA THR A 189 11.01 -11.12 -13.33
C THR A 189 10.90 -11.22 -11.80
N VAL A 190 10.60 -10.11 -11.12
CA VAL A 190 10.41 -10.10 -9.66
C VAL A 190 9.14 -10.86 -9.26
N ILE A 191 8.07 -10.73 -10.03
CA ILE A 191 6.81 -11.44 -9.79
C ILE A 191 6.97 -12.95 -9.98
N ASP A 192 7.69 -13.40 -11.01
CA ASP A 192 7.97 -14.82 -11.22
C ASP A 192 8.83 -15.39 -10.09
N LEU A 193 9.85 -14.64 -9.67
CA LEU A 193 10.66 -15.01 -8.49
C LEU A 193 9.80 -15.13 -7.22
N LEU A 194 8.84 -14.23 -6.98
CA LEU A 194 7.94 -14.32 -5.83
C LEU A 194 7.03 -15.55 -5.89
N ARG A 195 6.58 -15.95 -7.08
CA ARG A 195 5.79 -17.18 -7.27
C ARG A 195 6.62 -18.43 -6.97
N GLU A 196 7.86 -18.48 -7.45
CA GLU A 196 8.79 -19.58 -7.17
C GLU A 196 9.07 -19.68 -5.66
N LEU A 197 9.44 -18.56 -5.02
CA LEU A 197 9.73 -18.52 -3.58
C LEU A 197 8.52 -18.85 -2.72
N ARG A 198 7.31 -18.45 -3.14
CA ARG A 198 6.06 -18.84 -2.48
C ARG A 198 5.91 -20.36 -2.44
N ALA A 199 6.10 -21.02 -3.57
CA ALA A 199 5.96 -22.47 -3.69
C ALA A 199 7.04 -23.21 -2.89
N ASP A 200 8.29 -22.76 -2.98
CA ASP A 200 9.43 -23.43 -2.35
C ASP A 200 9.50 -23.25 -0.82
N LEU A 201 8.97 -22.13 -0.30
CA LEU A 201 9.11 -21.74 1.11
C LEU A 201 7.81 -21.81 1.93
N ASP A 202 6.69 -22.26 1.35
CA ASP A 202 5.34 -22.21 1.96
C ASP A 202 5.02 -20.80 2.50
N LEU A 203 5.41 -19.77 1.73
CA LEU A 203 5.37 -18.38 2.16
C LEU A 203 3.99 -17.77 1.89
N SER A 204 3.42 -17.11 2.90
CA SER A 204 2.20 -16.31 2.72
C SER A 204 2.59 -14.86 2.44
N ILE A 205 1.94 -14.21 1.48
CA ILE A 205 2.35 -12.89 0.99
C ILE A 205 1.21 -11.89 1.15
N VAL A 206 1.53 -10.72 1.73
CA VAL A 206 0.69 -9.53 1.66
C VAL A 206 1.36 -8.55 0.71
N LEU A 207 0.84 -8.42 -0.51
CA LEU A 207 1.36 -7.52 -1.51
C LEU A 207 0.52 -6.24 -1.55
N ILE A 208 1.15 -5.14 -1.19
CA ILE A 208 0.57 -3.80 -1.25
C ILE A 208 1.07 -3.13 -2.52
N THR A 209 0.15 -2.66 -3.35
CA THR A 209 0.48 -2.00 -4.62
C THR A 209 -0.59 -1.00 -5.02
N HIS A 210 -0.26 -0.01 -5.84
CA HIS A 210 -1.25 0.80 -6.55
C HIS A 210 -1.44 0.31 -8.01
N GLU A 211 -0.63 -0.64 -8.45
CA GLU A 211 -0.61 -1.21 -9.79
C GLU A 211 -1.48 -2.48 -9.83
N ILE A 212 -2.66 -2.38 -10.44
CA ILE A 212 -3.61 -3.50 -10.53
C ILE A 212 -3.12 -4.62 -11.41
N ASP A 213 -2.40 -4.32 -12.49
CA ASP A 213 -1.77 -5.28 -13.38
C ASP A 213 -0.83 -6.20 -12.60
N VAL A 214 0.00 -5.64 -11.71
CA VAL A 214 0.84 -6.42 -10.79
C VAL A 214 0.00 -7.31 -9.88
N ALA A 215 -1.11 -6.78 -9.33
CA ALA A 215 -2.00 -7.58 -8.49
C ALA A 215 -2.64 -8.74 -9.27
N ARG A 216 -3.13 -8.50 -10.49
CA ARG A 216 -3.73 -9.52 -11.37
C ARG A 216 -2.77 -10.65 -11.72
N MET A 217 -1.46 -10.38 -11.77
CA MET A 217 -0.47 -11.41 -12.07
C MET A 217 -0.32 -12.39 -10.91
N ILE A 218 -0.36 -11.97 -9.65
CA ILE A 218 0.10 -12.82 -8.53
C ILE A 218 -0.95 -13.12 -7.46
N ALA A 219 -2.04 -12.35 -7.38
CA ALA A 219 -3.02 -12.46 -6.30
C ALA A 219 -3.87 -13.72 -6.37
N ASP A 220 -4.07 -14.39 -5.24
CA ASP A 220 -5.19 -15.32 -5.06
C ASP A 220 -6.42 -14.59 -4.51
N ARG A 221 -6.20 -13.62 -3.61
CA ARG A 221 -7.21 -12.71 -3.07
C ARG A 221 -6.81 -11.25 -3.25
N ALA A 222 -7.80 -10.40 -3.40
CA ALA A 222 -7.62 -8.96 -3.49
C ALA A 222 -8.51 -8.23 -2.49
N ALA A 223 -7.99 -7.13 -1.96
CA ALA A 223 -8.73 -6.13 -1.21
C ALA A 223 -8.43 -4.76 -1.81
N VAL A 224 -9.46 -3.96 -2.01
CA VAL A 224 -9.39 -2.63 -2.58
C VAL A 224 -9.60 -1.63 -1.45
N MET A 225 -8.65 -0.71 -1.29
CA MET A 225 -8.60 0.24 -0.20
C MET A 225 -8.78 1.67 -0.70
N TYR A 226 -9.72 2.40 -0.11
CA TYR A 226 -9.97 3.81 -0.37
C TYR A 226 -10.09 4.59 0.94
N LEU A 227 -9.33 5.68 1.07
CA LEU A 227 -9.30 6.58 2.23
C LEU A 227 -9.36 5.86 3.60
N GLY A 228 -8.44 4.92 3.81
CA GLY A 228 -8.28 4.23 5.09
C GLY A 228 -9.15 2.99 5.26
N ARG A 229 -10.02 2.64 4.31
CA ARG A 229 -11.02 1.57 4.44
C ARG A 229 -10.96 0.57 3.29
N LEU A 230 -11.32 -0.69 3.56
CA LEU A 230 -11.60 -1.65 2.50
C LEU A 230 -12.98 -1.36 1.91
N VAL A 231 -13.06 -1.23 0.59
CA VAL A 231 -14.31 -1.00 -0.14
C VAL A 231 -14.78 -2.22 -0.91
N GLU A 232 -13.86 -3.14 -1.21
CA GLU A 232 -14.16 -4.41 -1.87
C GLU A 232 -13.08 -5.45 -1.51
N SER A 233 -13.45 -6.69 -1.22
CA SER A 233 -12.49 -7.78 -0.98
C SER A 233 -13.04 -9.15 -1.35
N GLY A 234 -12.20 -10.06 -1.81
CA GLY A 234 -12.61 -11.41 -2.18
C GLY A 234 -11.57 -12.13 -3.02
N ALA A 235 -11.98 -13.19 -3.72
CA ALA A 235 -11.14 -13.86 -4.69
C ALA A 235 -10.66 -12.86 -5.76
N ALA A 236 -9.38 -12.90 -6.11
CA ALA A 236 -8.78 -11.93 -7.03
C ALA A 236 -9.48 -11.93 -8.40
N GLU A 237 -9.92 -13.09 -8.87
CA GLU A 237 -10.68 -13.22 -10.12
C GLU A 237 -12.00 -12.42 -10.10
N LEU A 238 -12.72 -12.43 -8.97
CA LEU A 238 -13.97 -11.69 -8.85
C LEU A 238 -13.68 -10.19 -8.73
N VAL A 239 -12.82 -9.79 -7.80
CA VAL A 239 -12.55 -8.36 -7.52
C VAL A 239 -11.82 -7.66 -8.67
N LEU A 240 -10.80 -8.30 -9.26
CA LEU A 240 -9.92 -7.67 -10.26
C LEU A 240 -10.39 -7.86 -11.71
N ARG A 241 -11.42 -8.68 -11.97
CA ARG A 241 -12.02 -8.80 -13.31
C ARG A 241 -13.50 -8.46 -13.38
N ARG A 242 -14.26 -8.68 -12.31
CA ARG A 242 -15.69 -8.42 -12.24
C ARG A 242 -16.03 -7.59 -11.00
N PRO A 243 -15.47 -6.36 -10.90
CA PRO A 243 -15.59 -5.55 -9.70
C PRO A 243 -17.04 -5.18 -9.42
N SER A 244 -17.42 -5.27 -8.16
CA SER A 244 -18.74 -4.90 -7.64
C SER A 244 -18.79 -3.45 -7.18
N HIS A 245 -17.64 -2.86 -6.81
CA HIS A 245 -17.57 -1.46 -6.35
C HIS A 245 -17.20 -0.51 -7.51
N PRO A 246 -17.91 0.64 -7.70
CA PRO A 246 -17.60 1.61 -8.76
C PRO A 246 -16.17 2.17 -8.73
N TYR A 247 -15.59 2.33 -7.54
CA TYR A 247 -14.17 2.67 -7.37
C TYR A 247 -13.24 1.62 -7.97
N THR A 248 -13.42 0.34 -7.62
CA THR A 248 -12.60 -0.74 -8.17
C THR A 248 -12.72 -0.78 -9.68
N ARG A 249 -13.94 -0.60 -10.20
CA ARG A 249 -14.20 -0.51 -11.64
C ARG A 249 -13.41 0.62 -12.30
N MET A 250 -13.48 1.82 -11.75
CA MET A 250 -12.72 2.98 -12.23
C MET A 250 -11.21 2.74 -12.22
N LEU A 251 -10.68 2.09 -11.17
CA LEU A 251 -9.27 1.73 -11.12
C LEU A 251 -8.90 0.75 -12.25
N LEU A 252 -9.75 -0.24 -12.56
CA LEU A 252 -9.52 -1.17 -13.67
C LEU A 252 -9.58 -0.47 -15.03
N ASP A 253 -10.56 0.40 -15.24
CA ASP A 253 -10.75 1.14 -16.49
C ASP A 253 -9.63 2.18 -16.72
N SER A 254 -8.85 2.50 -15.68
CA SER A 254 -7.67 3.37 -15.76
C SER A 254 -6.39 2.65 -16.22
N VAL A 255 -6.41 1.31 -16.29
CA VAL A 255 -5.28 0.52 -16.78
C VAL A 255 -5.36 0.43 -18.31
N PRO A 256 -4.31 0.84 -19.06
CA PRO A 256 -4.33 0.74 -20.52
C PRO A 256 -4.55 -0.70 -20.98
N ASP A 257 -5.50 -0.90 -21.90
CA ASP A 257 -5.65 -2.18 -22.60
C ASP A 257 -4.52 -2.31 -23.64
N PRO A 258 -3.76 -3.43 -23.66
CA PRO A 258 -2.79 -3.69 -24.72
C PRO A 258 -3.44 -3.87 -26.11
N ASP A 259 -4.75 -4.13 -26.18
CA ASP A 259 -5.49 -4.20 -27.44
C ASP A 259 -5.80 -2.78 -27.96
N PRO A 260 -5.26 -2.36 -29.12
CA PRO A 260 -5.45 -1.01 -29.66
C PRO A 260 -6.89 -0.65 -30.00
N ASP A 261 -7.79 -1.64 -30.12
CA ASP A 261 -9.20 -1.44 -30.45
C ASP A 261 -10.09 -1.13 -29.21
N HIS A 262 -9.57 -1.30 -27.99
CA HIS A 262 -10.27 -1.06 -26.72
C HIS A 262 -9.84 0.25 -26.04
N ARG A 263 -10.00 1.37 -26.75
CA ARG A 263 -9.29 2.63 -26.45
C ARG A 263 -10.14 3.74 -25.82
N GLU A 264 -10.96 3.44 -24.82
CA GLU A 264 -11.62 4.47 -23.99
C GLU A 264 -11.25 4.30 -22.52
N LEU A 265 -10.23 5.03 -22.07
CA LEU A 265 -9.93 5.17 -20.64
C LEU A 265 -10.99 6.06 -19.99
N ALA A 266 -11.79 5.50 -19.09
CA ALA A 266 -12.64 6.30 -18.21
C ALA A 266 -11.73 7.03 -17.21
N ALA A 267 -11.41 8.30 -17.48
CA ALA A 267 -10.62 9.10 -16.56
C ALA A 267 -11.35 9.28 -15.23
N ALA A 268 -10.64 9.06 -14.12
CA ALA A 268 -11.18 9.32 -12.79
C ALA A 268 -11.59 10.79 -12.67
N LYS A 269 -12.85 11.06 -12.30
CA LYS A 269 -13.32 12.42 -12.05
C LYS A 269 -12.76 12.93 -10.72
N GLY A 270 -12.12 14.10 -10.74
CA GLY A 270 -11.67 14.84 -9.55
C GLY A 270 -10.47 14.25 -8.80
N GLU A 271 -9.90 15.04 -7.91
CA GLU A 271 -8.77 14.66 -7.04
C GLU A 271 -9.23 13.77 -5.88
N VAL A 272 -8.31 12.94 -5.35
CA VAL A 272 -8.55 12.15 -4.14
C VAL A 272 -8.73 13.11 -2.95
N PRO A 273 -9.84 13.04 -2.19
CA PRO A 273 -10.00 13.86 -1.00
C PRO A 273 -8.88 13.61 0.02
N SER A 274 -8.51 14.64 0.78
CA SER A 274 -7.56 14.45 1.88
C SER A 274 -8.16 13.56 2.97
N SER A 275 -7.37 12.61 3.51
CA SER A 275 -7.78 11.80 4.66
C SER A 275 -8.02 12.61 5.94
N ALA A 276 -7.53 13.85 6.00
CA ALA A 276 -7.85 14.81 7.04
C ALA A 276 -9.27 15.39 6.94
N ALA A 277 -9.83 15.42 5.72
CA ALA A 277 -11.12 16.00 5.38
C ALA A 277 -11.95 14.97 4.57
N ALA A 278 -12.01 13.74 5.08
CA ALA A 278 -12.75 12.67 4.41
C ALA A 278 -14.26 13.04 4.33
N PRO A 279 -14.92 12.83 3.18
CA PRO A 279 -16.34 13.12 3.02
C PRO A 279 -17.21 12.33 4.01
N HIS A 280 -18.38 12.88 4.35
CA HIS A 280 -19.41 12.17 5.09
C HIS A 280 -20.00 11.01 4.25
N GLY A 281 -20.57 10.01 4.92
CA GLY A 281 -21.13 8.83 4.28
C GLY A 281 -20.09 7.94 3.57
N CYS A 282 -20.39 7.57 2.33
CA CYS A 282 -19.48 6.88 1.42
C CYS A 282 -18.35 7.82 0.99
N ALA A 283 -17.10 7.50 1.35
CA ALA A 283 -15.97 8.38 1.08
C ALA A 283 -15.73 8.61 -0.43
N TYR A 284 -16.17 7.69 -1.30
CA TYR A 284 -16.00 7.79 -2.75
C TYR A 284 -17.13 8.54 -3.46
N HIS A 285 -18.24 8.87 -2.77
CA HIS A 285 -19.40 9.49 -3.43
C HIS A 285 -19.10 10.77 -4.24
N PRO A 286 -18.15 11.66 -3.87
CA PRO A 286 -17.88 12.87 -4.66
C PRO A 286 -17.29 12.59 -6.04
N ARG A 287 -16.68 11.41 -6.23
CA ARG A 287 -16.06 10.96 -7.48
C ARG A 287 -16.86 9.85 -8.18
N CYS A 288 -17.90 9.33 -7.52
CA CYS A 288 -18.67 8.19 -8.00
C CYS A 288 -19.75 8.62 -9.01
N HIS A 289 -19.72 8.05 -10.21
CA HIS A 289 -20.73 8.34 -11.23
C HIS A 289 -22.12 7.75 -10.93
N LEU A 290 -22.22 6.86 -9.93
CA LEU A 290 -23.47 6.25 -9.44
C LEU A 290 -23.91 6.82 -8.09
N ALA A 291 -23.31 7.91 -7.60
CA ALA A 291 -23.67 8.47 -6.30
C ALA A 291 -25.17 8.85 -6.24
N SER A 292 -25.83 8.47 -5.16
CA SER A 292 -27.16 8.95 -4.75
C SER A 292 -27.07 9.72 -3.44
N ASP A 293 -28.15 10.40 -3.03
CA ASP A 293 -28.18 11.20 -1.79
C ASP A 293 -27.81 10.40 -0.54
N GLU A 294 -28.25 9.14 -0.48
CA GLU A 294 -27.89 8.17 0.56
C GLU A 294 -26.36 8.02 0.71
N CYS A 295 -25.60 8.09 -0.38
CA CYS A 295 -24.14 7.98 -0.35
C CYS A 295 -23.45 9.15 0.37
N GLY A 296 -24.06 10.34 0.39
CA GLY A 296 -23.54 11.48 1.15
C GLY A 296 -23.96 11.48 2.62
N GLN A 297 -25.05 10.80 2.94
CA GLN A 297 -25.65 10.78 4.28
C GLN A 297 -25.20 9.57 5.11
N GLU A 298 -25.07 8.41 4.49
CA GLU A 298 -24.82 7.16 5.19
C GLU A 298 -23.60 6.45 4.63
N ARG A 299 -22.82 5.86 5.53
CA ARG A 299 -21.67 5.05 5.15
C ARG A 299 -22.14 3.63 4.85
N PRO A 300 -21.83 3.07 3.67
CA PRO A 300 -22.16 1.69 3.38
C PRO A 300 -21.37 0.74 4.29
N GLU A 301 -22.05 -0.27 4.82
CA GLU A 301 -21.43 -1.38 5.53
C GLU A 301 -20.78 -2.34 4.54
N LEU A 302 -19.78 -3.10 5.01
CA LEU A 302 -19.16 -4.16 4.21
C LEU A 302 -20.10 -5.38 4.19
N LEU A 303 -20.70 -5.65 3.04
CA LEU A 303 -21.70 -6.71 2.87
C LEU A 303 -21.21 -7.79 1.92
N GLN A 304 -21.64 -9.03 2.16
CA GLN A 304 -21.40 -10.16 1.25
C GLN A 304 -22.32 -10.06 0.03
N HIS A 305 -21.73 -10.03 -1.16
CA HIS A 305 -22.42 -10.00 -2.44
C HIS A 305 -21.67 -10.86 -3.46
N ALA A 306 -22.34 -11.84 -4.08
CA ALA A 306 -21.76 -12.66 -5.16
C ALA A 306 -20.37 -13.27 -4.86
N GLY A 307 -20.09 -13.62 -3.60
CA GLY A 307 -18.81 -14.20 -3.17
C GLY A 307 -17.68 -13.19 -2.91
N VAL A 308 -17.99 -11.90 -2.90
CA VAL A 308 -17.09 -10.83 -2.46
C VAL A 308 -17.74 -10.03 -1.32
N GLU A 309 -16.91 -9.34 -0.57
CA GLU A 309 -17.31 -8.31 0.40
C GLU A 309 -17.24 -6.95 -0.29
N VAL A 310 -18.30 -6.15 -0.20
CA VAL A 310 -18.36 -4.83 -0.86
C VAL A 310 -19.08 -3.82 0.04
N ALA A 311 -18.52 -2.62 0.14
CA ALA A 311 -19.11 -1.51 0.87
C ALA A 311 -19.66 -0.47 -0.12
N CYS A 312 -20.86 -0.72 -0.65
CA CYS A 312 -21.51 0.18 -1.61
C CYS A 312 -23.04 0.13 -1.50
N HIS A 313 -23.70 1.28 -1.59
CA HIS A 313 -25.18 1.36 -1.71
C HIS A 313 -25.68 1.03 -3.14
N ARG A 314 -24.79 1.11 -4.14
CA ARG A 314 -25.05 0.87 -5.57
C ARG A 314 -24.11 -0.21 -6.09
N ILE A 315 -24.21 -1.40 -5.51
CA ILE A 315 -23.40 -2.56 -5.90
C ILE A 315 -23.65 -2.86 -7.39
N LEU A 316 -22.57 -3.02 -8.15
CA LEU A 316 -22.63 -3.43 -9.55
C LEU A 316 -22.86 -4.94 -9.64
N ASP A 317 -23.86 -5.37 -10.42
CA ASP A 317 -24.08 -6.79 -10.66
C ASP A 317 -22.91 -7.42 -11.44
N VAL A 318 -22.37 -8.50 -10.89
CA VAL A 318 -21.25 -9.28 -11.44
C VAL A 318 -21.61 -9.78 -12.85
N GLY A 319 -20.97 -9.21 -13.88
CA GLY A 319 -21.11 -9.66 -15.26
C GLY A 319 -21.97 -8.79 -16.16
N MET A 320 -22.45 -7.61 -15.72
CA MET A 320 -22.93 -6.61 -16.68
C MET A 320 -21.75 -5.97 -17.43
N PRO A 321 -21.68 -6.07 -18.77
CA PRO A 321 -20.88 -5.13 -19.55
C PRO A 321 -21.45 -3.72 -19.31
N LEU A 322 -20.58 -2.72 -19.21
CA LEU A 322 -21.03 -1.34 -19.14
C LEU A 322 -21.92 -1.05 -20.35
N LEU A 323 -23.15 -0.61 -20.09
CA LEU A 323 -23.75 0.40 -20.96
C LEU A 323 -22.76 1.57 -20.96
N MET A 324 -22.13 1.77 -22.11
CA MET A 324 -21.27 2.92 -22.39
C MET A 324 -21.96 4.21 -21.94
N PRO A 325 -21.23 5.21 -21.43
CA PRO A 325 -21.79 6.54 -21.25
C PRO A 325 -22.00 7.18 -22.63
N GLY A 326 -23.11 6.81 -23.27
CA GLY A 326 -23.53 7.27 -24.59
C GLY A 326 -25.05 7.31 -24.66
N SER A 327 -25.65 8.16 -23.82
CA SER A 327 -27.01 8.73 -23.89
C SER A 327 -27.58 9.00 -22.49
N LEU A 328 -27.00 9.96 -21.77
CA LEU A 328 -27.77 10.69 -20.77
C LEU A 328 -28.18 12.02 -21.42
N PRO A 329 -29.47 12.42 -21.38
CA PRO A 329 -29.90 13.70 -21.91
C PRO A 329 -29.16 14.83 -21.19
N GLU A 330 -28.73 15.84 -21.95
CA GLU A 330 -27.87 16.97 -21.53
C GLU A 330 -28.47 17.88 -20.45
N ASP A 331 -29.62 17.55 -19.86
CA ASP A 331 -30.24 18.32 -18.77
C ASP A 331 -30.02 17.62 -17.42
N ARG A 332 -28.91 17.95 -16.76
CA ARG A 332 -28.83 17.91 -15.29
C ARG A 332 -28.34 19.26 -14.78
N PRO A 333 -29.00 19.83 -13.76
CA PRO A 333 -28.54 21.08 -13.16
C PRO A 333 -27.15 20.89 -12.55
N GLU A 334 -26.29 21.89 -12.73
CA GLU A 334 -24.95 21.95 -12.13
C GLU A 334 -25.02 21.63 -10.62
N PRO A 335 -24.00 20.94 -10.07
CA PRO A 335 -23.96 20.67 -8.64
C PRO A 335 -23.98 22.01 -7.88
N ALA A 336 -24.92 22.15 -6.94
CA ALA A 336 -25.03 23.32 -6.11
C ALA A 336 -23.69 23.58 -5.40
N VAL A 337 -23.07 24.71 -5.72
CA VAL A 337 -21.97 25.28 -4.97
C VAL A 337 -22.45 25.43 -3.53
N ALA A 338 -21.75 24.79 -2.59
CA ALA A 338 -22.03 24.96 -1.17
C ALA A 338 -22.00 26.47 -0.84
N PRO A 339 -22.99 27.01 -0.11
CA PRO A 339 -23.00 28.43 0.20
C PRO A 339 -21.75 28.79 1.01
N ASP A 340 -21.14 29.92 0.64
CA ASP A 340 -20.05 30.52 1.40
C ASP A 340 -20.45 30.67 2.89
N PRO A 341 -19.51 30.48 3.83
CA PRO A 341 -19.79 30.74 5.23
C PRO A 341 -20.23 32.20 5.41
N PRO A 342 -21.15 32.48 6.35
CA PRO A 342 -21.74 33.81 6.50
C PRO A 342 -20.66 34.87 6.75
N ALA A 343 -20.73 35.92 5.94
CA ALA A 343 -19.92 37.12 6.06
C ALA A 343 -20.32 37.92 7.30
N ASP A 344 -19.85 37.51 8.47
CA ASP A 344 -19.77 38.42 9.61
C ASP A 344 -18.57 38.06 10.51
N CYS A 345 -17.43 38.62 10.14
CA CYS A 345 -16.29 38.93 11.02
C CYS A 345 -15.27 39.77 10.23
N ALA A 346 -15.73 40.88 9.66
CA ALA A 346 -14.85 41.95 9.26
C ALA A 346 -14.76 42.95 10.42
N ARG A 347 -13.68 42.86 11.20
CA ARG A 347 -12.86 44.02 11.60
C ARG A 347 -11.65 43.58 12.42
N ASP A 348 -10.54 44.22 12.08
CA ASP A 348 -9.27 44.37 12.80
C ASP A 348 -8.22 43.25 12.69
N THR A 349 -7.37 43.39 11.67
CA THR A 349 -5.92 43.13 11.82
C THR A 349 -5.13 43.92 10.77
N PRO A 350 -4.02 44.59 11.13
CA PRO A 350 -3.29 45.48 10.23
C PRO A 350 -2.43 44.70 9.22
N THR A 351 -2.37 45.24 8.00
CA THR A 351 -1.46 44.82 6.93
C THR A 351 0.00 45.00 7.37
N VAL A 352 0.78 43.91 7.35
CA VAL A 352 2.24 43.95 7.38
C VAL A 352 2.74 43.43 6.04
N ASP A 353 3.31 44.32 5.24
CA ASP A 353 4.02 44.00 4.01
C ASP A 353 5.22 43.09 4.30
N LEU A 354 5.29 41.95 3.60
CA LEU A 354 6.50 41.12 3.52
C LEU A 354 7.07 41.21 2.11
N PRO A 355 8.36 41.58 1.93
CA PRO A 355 8.98 41.67 0.61
C PRO A 355 9.37 40.30 0.06
N HIS A 356 9.26 40.15 -1.26
CA HIS A 356 9.75 39.01 -2.04
C HIS A 356 11.27 38.78 -1.87
N PRO A 357 11.75 37.53 -1.80
CA PRO A 357 13.17 37.25 -1.92
C PRO A 357 13.56 37.00 -3.38
N GLN A 358 14.46 37.83 -3.90
CA GLN A 358 15.28 37.50 -5.06
C GLN A 358 16.42 36.55 -4.65
N ALA A 359 16.77 35.68 -5.60
CA ALA A 359 17.95 34.82 -5.58
C ALA A 359 19.25 35.63 -5.47
N ASP A 360 20.22 35.15 -4.69
CA ASP A 360 21.52 34.61 -5.15
C ASP A 360 22.42 34.32 -3.93
N VAL A 361 23.59 33.75 -4.17
CA VAL A 361 24.77 33.61 -3.28
C VAL A 361 25.03 32.20 -2.73
N THR A 362 25.69 31.43 -3.60
CA THR A 362 26.95 30.67 -3.39
C THR A 362 27.59 30.67 -1.99
N ASP A 363 27.91 29.45 -1.56
CA ASP A 363 29.20 28.99 -1.01
C ASP A 363 29.66 29.53 0.37
N ARG A 364 29.67 28.62 1.37
CA ARG A 364 30.84 28.36 2.25
C ARG A 364 30.59 27.22 3.23
N LEU A 365 31.40 26.17 3.06
CA LEU A 365 31.83 25.23 4.08
C LEU A 365 32.46 25.96 5.27
N GLU A 366 32.16 25.55 6.50
CA GLU A 366 33.15 25.37 7.57
C GLU A 366 32.61 24.58 8.79
N VAL A 367 33.22 23.41 8.97
CA VAL A 367 33.61 22.72 10.21
C VAL A 367 33.10 23.26 11.55
N ARG A 368 32.40 22.38 12.28
CA ARG A 368 32.76 21.97 13.66
C ARG A 368 32.15 20.64 14.04
#